data_AF-A0A418TDP0-F1
#
_entry.id   AF-A0A418TDP0-F1
#
_cell.length_a   1.000
_cell.length_b   1.000
_cell.length_c   1.000
_cell.angle_alpha   90.00
_cell.angle_beta   90.00
_cell.angle_gamma   90.00
#
_symmetry.space_group_name_H-M   'P 1'
#
loop_
_entity.id
_entity.type
_entity.pdbx_description
1 polymer ?
#
loop_
_entity_poly.entity_id
_entity_poly.type
_entity_poly.pdbx_seq_one_letter_code
_entity_poly.pdbx_strand_id
1 'polypeptide(L)'
;MKLKKWSLIVAVVTALAMLAACGSGGSNGDGNSTAKDPKKEIKLAYVAWDSEIASTNVVKEVLEQKLGYKVDMLQVDAGPMWSGIANGSADAMVAAWLPTTHETYVKDNEGKFEDLGPNLNGTKLGLVVPSYMDITSIEDLNDAVGDSVKHTIVGIEPGAGLMMATEKVLEEYGLAGNWKLLSSSSAAMTQELEKAYSNEEPIIVTGWTPHWKFAKMDLKYLEDPKGVYGQDEQIHTIVRNGLKDDQPEAYAFLDAFEWSPDDMAEVMIQIVEGASPEDAAKAWVEANSDKVDAWLK
;
A
#
# COMPACT_ATOMS: atom_id res chain seq x y z
N MET A 1 -51.93 51.93 -13.36
CA MET A 1 -51.16 52.96 -12.63
C MET A 1 -50.03 52.24 -11.91
N LYS A 2 -48.73 52.39 -12.13
CA LYS A 2 -47.88 53.11 -13.10
C LYS A 2 -46.55 52.31 -13.20
N LEU A 3 -45.96 52.29 -14.40
CA LEU A 3 -44.66 51.72 -14.76
C LEU A 3 -43.46 52.47 -14.14
N LYS A 4 -42.28 51.82 -14.13
CA LYS A 4 -40.93 52.34 -14.46
C LYS A 4 -39.98 51.13 -14.62
N LYS A 5 -39.63 50.64 -15.82
CA LYS A 5 -38.59 51.10 -16.78
C LYS A 5 -37.21 51.39 -16.16
N TRP A 6 -36.23 50.54 -16.46
CA TRP A 6 -34.89 51.01 -16.84
C TRP A 6 -34.21 50.06 -17.84
N SER A 7 -33.23 50.62 -18.55
CA SER A 7 -33.03 50.46 -19.99
C SER A 7 -31.95 49.45 -20.40
N LEU A 8 -32.09 48.99 -21.65
CA LEU A 8 -31.09 48.43 -22.56
C LEU A 8 -29.71 49.10 -22.44
N ILE A 9 -28.65 48.29 -22.59
CA ILE A 9 -27.57 48.57 -23.55
C ILE A 9 -27.28 47.27 -24.33
N VAL A 10 -27.49 47.36 -25.64
CA VAL A 10 -27.04 46.45 -26.69
C VAL A 10 -25.89 47.17 -27.40
N ALA A 11 -24.76 46.49 -27.65
CA ALA A 11 -23.91 46.73 -28.82
C ALA A 11 -22.90 45.57 -28.95
N VAL A 12 -23.10 44.63 -29.87
CA VAL A 12 -22.69 44.63 -31.29
C VAL A 12 -21.43 43.77 -31.46
N VAL A 13 -21.67 42.57 -31.97
CA VAL A 13 -20.71 41.67 -32.60
C VAL A 13 -20.20 42.32 -33.89
N THR A 14 -18.89 42.32 -34.11
CA THR A 14 -18.31 42.43 -35.46
C THR A 14 -17.17 41.42 -35.59
N ALA A 15 -17.43 40.39 -36.40
CA ALA A 15 -16.41 39.54 -37.02
C ALA A 15 -16.09 40.11 -38.40
N LEU A 16 -14.82 40.06 -38.81
CA LEU A 16 -14.24 40.04 -40.18
C LEU A 16 -12.74 40.38 -40.02
N ALA A 17 -11.75 39.84 -40.73
CA ALA A 17 -11.65 38.83 -41.76
C ALA A 17 -10.16 38.40 -41.85
N MET A 18 -9.90 37.23 -42.39
CA MET A 18 -8.57 36.72 -42.75
C MET A 18 -7.92 37.58 -43.85
N LEU A 19 -6.58 37.67 -43.86
CA LEU A 19 -5.74 37.59 -45.07
C LEU A 19 -4.26 37.36 -44.69
N ALA A 20 -3.59 36.61 -45.56
CA ALA A 20 -2.34 35.89 -45.37
C ALA A 20 -1.06 36.74 -45.41
N ALA A 21 0.02 36.20 -44.84
CA ALA A 21 1.38 36.50 -45.28
C ALA A 21 2.25 35.24 -45.24
N CYS A 22 2.49 34.65 -46.42
CA CYS A 22 3.65 33.79 -46.67
C CYS A 22 4.90 34.69 -46.71
N GLY A 23 5.96 34.28 -46.02
CA GLY A 23 7.27 34.92 -46.07
C GLY A 23 8.38 33.92 -45.79
N SER A 24 8.95 33.37 -46.85
CA SER A 24 10.19 32.59 -46.85
C SER A 24 11.40 33.50 -46.61
N GLY A 25 12.34 33.09 -45.76
CA GLY A 25 13.64 33.75 -45.60
C GLY A 25 14.32 33.36 -44.28
N GLY A 26 15.14 32.31 -44.31
CA GLY A 26 15.81 31.77 -43.13
C GLY A 26 16.87 32.66 -42.51
N SER A 27 17.13 32.42 -41.23
CA SER A 27 18.45 32.57 -40.63
C SER A 27 18.56 31.64 -39.43
N ASN A 28 19.64 30.87 -39.42
CA ASN A 28 20.01 29.86 -38.42
C ASN A 28 20.03 30.45 -37.00
N GLY A 29 19.33 29.77 -36.11
CA GLY A 29 19.55 29.84 -34.68
C GLY A 29 19.41 28.45 -34.12
N ASP A 30 20.52 27.70 -34.08
CA ASP A 30 20.66 26.44 -33.35
C ASP A 30 20.52 26.71 -31.85
N GLY A 31 19.28 26.91 -31.41
CA GLY A 31 18.87 26.71 -30.03
C GLY A 31 18.46 25.26 -29.91
N ASN A 32 19.43 24.39 -29.62
CA ASN A 32 19.16 23.04 -29.11
C ASN A 32 18.46 23.17 -27.75
N SER A 33 17.19 23.53 -27.78
CA SER A 33 16.27 23.24 -26.71
C SER A 33 16.12 21.73 -26.76
N THR A 34 16.89 21.05 -25.92
CA THR A 34 16.57 19.70 -25.46
C THR A 34 15.11 19.76 -25.03
N ALA A 35 14.21 19.31 -25.90
CA ALA A 35 12.86 18.97 -25.50
C ALA A 35 13.06 18.01 -24.33
N LYS A 36 12.66 18.45 -23.13
CA LYS A 36 12.63 17.57 -21.96
C LYS A 36 11.90 16.32 -22.43
N ASP A 37 12.60 15.19 -22.40
CA ASP A 37 11.95 13.89 -22.50
C ASP A 37 10.69 13.96 -21.61
N PRO A 38 9.51 13.55 -22.11
CA PRO A 38 8.33 13.47 -21.25
C PRO A 38 8.77 12.64 -20.06
N LYS A 39 8.88 13.28 -18.89
CA LYS A 39 9.56 12.74 -17.72
C LYS A 39 9.03 11.32 -17.50
N LYS A 40 9.93 10.34 -17.41
CA LYS A 40 9.65 9.00 -16.90
C LYS A 40 8.88 9.17 -15.59
N GLU A 41 7.55 9.06 -15.61
CA GLU A 41 6.70 9.28 -14.43
C GLU A 41 5.91 8.01 -14.19
N ILE A 42 5.96 7.52 -12.97
CA ILE A 42 5.32 6.27 -12.56
C ILE A 42 4.59 6.48 -11.25
N LYS A 43 3.37 5.94 -11.17
CA LYS A 43 2.48 6.04 -10.01
C LYS A 43 2.46 4.73 -9.25
N LEU A 44 2.92 4.75 -8.01
CA LEU A 44 2.90 3.60 -7.12
C LEU A 44 1.75 3.73 -6.13
N ALA A 45 0.79 2.81 -6.19
CA ALA A 45 -0.28 2.74 -5.21
C ALA A 45 0.11 1.81 -4.05
N TYR A 46 -0.19 2.22 -2.83
CA TYR A 46 0.13 1.44 -1.63
C TYR A 46 -0.84 1.79 -0.49
N VAL A 47 -0.95 0.87 0.46
CA VAL A 47 -1.69 1.03 1.71
C VAL A 47 -0.74 1.50 2.82
N ALA A 48 -1.28 2.18 3.83
CA ALA A 48 -0.50 2.76 4.93
C ALA A 48 -0.11 1.72 6.01
N TRP A 49 0.38 0.56 5.58
CA TRP A 49 0.92 -0.50 6.43
C TRP A 49 2.43 -0.37 6.48
N ASP A 50 3.05 -0.63 7.62
CA ASP A 50 4.50 -0.46 7.80
C ASP A 50 5.32 -1.25 6.76
N SER A 51 4.87 -2.45 6.40
CA SER A 51 5.45 -3.30 5.36
C SER A 51 5.41 -2.64 3.98
N GLU A 52 4.28 -2.05 3.60
CA GLU A 52 4.04 -1.44 2.28
C GLU A 52 4.64 -0.04 2.18
N ILE A 53 4.67 0.69 3.30
CA ILE A 53 5.43 1.94 3.40
C ILE A 53 6.92 1.64 3.15
N ALA A 54 7.47 0.60 3.77
CA ALA A 54 8.85 0.20 3.55
C ALA A 54 9.11 -0.25 2.11
N SER A 55 8.34 -1.22 1.59
CA SER A 55 8.55 -1.77 0.23
C SER A 55 8.42 -0.70 -0.84
N THR A 56 7.37 0.12 -0.79
CA THR A 56 7.09 1.11 -1.83
C THR A 56 8.12 2.24 -1.82
N ASN A 57 8.66 2.62 -0.66
CA ASN A 57 9.76 3.60 -0.59
C ASN A 57 11.09 3.04 -1.12
N VAL A 58 11.41 1.76 -0.88
CA VAL A 58 12.60 1.11 -1.49
C VAL A 58 12.48 1.08 -3.00
N VAL A 59 11.32 0.65 -3.52
CA VAL A 59 11.03 0.60 -4.96
C VAL A 59 11.11 2.01 -5.57
N LYS A 60 10.52 3.00 -4.90
CA LYS A 60 10.63 4.42 -5.29
C LYS A 60 12.09 4.87 -5.38
N GLU A 61 12.89 4.60 -4.36
CA GLU A 61 14.29 5.05 -4.32
C GLU A 61 15.11 4.47 -5.48
N VAL A 62 14.91 3.18 -5.82
CA VAL A 62 15.57 2.57 -6.98
C VAL A 62 15.09 3.20 -8.29
N LEU A 63 13.78 3.37 -8.47
CA LEU A 63 13.21 4.03 -9.66
C LEU A 63 13.76 5.44 -9.86
N GLU A 64 13.86 6.25 -8.80
CA GLU A 64 14.33 7.62 -8.87
C GLU A 64 15.85 7.69 -9.08
N GLN A 65 16.64 6.99 -8.25
CA GLN A 65 18.10 7.14 -8.25
C GLN A 65 18.81 6.34 -9.36
N LYS A 66 18.27 5.18 -9.73
CA LYS A 66 18.93 4.26 -10.67
C LYS A 66 18.35 4.35 -12.08
N LEU A 67 17.05 4.62 -12.20
CA LEU A 67 16.33 4.60 -13.49
C LEU A 67 15.88 5.99 -13.97
N GLY A 68 15.99 7.01 -13.12
CA GLY A 68 15.69 8.40 -13.44
C GLY A 68 14.20 8.72 -13.58
N TYR A 69 13.34 7.93 -12.92
CA TYR A 69 11.91 8.19 -12.84
C TYR A 69 11.60 9.33 -11.87
N LYS A 70 10.48 10.00 -12.09
CA LYS A 70 9.74 10.75 -11.08
C LYS A 70 8.65 9.83 -10.56
N VAL A 71 8.68 9.50 -9.29
CA VAL A 71 7.67 8.62 -8.69
C VAL A 71 6.59 9.46 -8.02
N ASP A 72 5.33 9.15 -8.31
CA ASP A 72 4.16 9.70 -7.62
C ASP A 72 3.58 8.61 -6.71
N MET A 73 3.56 8.87 -5.41
CA MET A 73 3.18 7.90 -4.39
C MET A 73 1.71 8.12 -4.01
N LEU A 74 0.87 7.13 -4.29
CA LEU A 74 -0.57 7.18 -4.04
C LEU A 74 -0.92 6.30 -2.83
N GLN A 75 -0.88 6.89 -1.65
CA GLN A 75 -1.34 6.24 -0.43
C GLN A 75 -2.87 6.21 -0.42
N VAL A 76 -3.46 5.01 -0.42
CA VAL A 76 -4.91 4.80 -0.46
C VAL A 76 -5.29 3.52 0.30
N ASP A 77 -6.58 3.30 0.55
CA ASP A 77 -7.07 2.02 1.12
C ASP A 77 -7.02 0.88 0.08
N ALA A 78 -7.12 -0.37 0.52
CA ALA A 78 -6.96 -1.56 -0.33
C ALA A 78 -7.90 -1.57 -1.55
N GLY A 79 -9.18 -1.24 -1.38
CA GLY A 79 -10.14 -1.20 -2.49
C GLY A 79 -9.76 -0.19 -3.59
N PRO A 80 -9.54 1.09 -3.25
CA PRO A 80 -9.00 2.07 -4.19
C PRO A 80 -7.63 1.72 -4.77
N MET A 81 -6.73 1.06 -4.01
CA MET A 81 -5.42 0.59 -4.51
C MET A 81 -5.60 -0.35 -5.69
N TRP A 82 -6.37 -1.43 -5.51
CA TRP A 82 -6.69 -2.39 -6.57
C TRP A 82 -7.45 -1.76 -7.72
N SER A 83 -8.43 -0.90 -7.42
CA SER A 83 -9.19 -0.18 -8.45
C SER A 83 -8.29 0.74 -9.28
N GLY A 84 -7.29 1.37 -8.65
CA GLY A 84 -6.35 2.28 -9.30
C GLY A 84 -5.49 1.58 -10.34
N ILE A 85 -5.02 0.37 -10.04
CA ILE A 85 -4.30 -0.49 -11.00
C ILE A 85 -5.25 -0.93 -12.12
N ALA A 86 -6.42 -1.45 -11.76
CA ALA A 86 -7.39 -2.00 -12.71
C ALA A 86 -7.92 -0.98 -13.74
N ASN A 87 -7.98 0.30 -13.36
CA ASN A 87 -8.40 1.39 -14.25
C ASN A 87 -7.24 2.21 -14.84
N GLY A 88 -5.99 1.88 -14.49
CA GLY A 88 -4.78 2.55 -14.97
C GLY A 88 -4.53 3.95 -14.40
N SER A 89 -5.20 4.34 -13.31
CA SER A 89 -4.89 5.58 -12.58
C SER A 89 -3.65 5.46 -11.68
N ALA A 90 -3.25 4.24 -11.36
CA ALA A 90 -1.94 3.87 -10.82
C ALA A 90 -1.23 2.89 -11.78
N ASP A 91 0.10 2.91 -11.80
CA ASP A 91 0.90 2.09 -12.70
C ASP A 91 1.28 0.74 -12.08
N ALA A 92 1.67 0.73 -10.80
CA ALA A 92 2.12 -0.47 -10.10
C ALA A 92 1.83 -0.43 -8.59
N MET A 93 1.82 -1.60 -7.96
CA MET A 93 1.86 -1.80 -6.53
C MET A 93 2.73 -3.01 -6.19
N VAL A 94 3.44 -2.95 -5.07
CA VAL A 94 4.27 -4.05 -4.52
C VAL A 94 3.70 -4.56 -3.21
N ALA A 95 2.36 -4.61 -3.15
CA ALA A 95 1.56 -4.68 -1.93
C ALA A 95 0.41 -5.71 -2.03
N ALA A 96 0.46 -6.64 -2.99
CA ALA A 96 -0.62 -7.60 -3.18
C ALA A 96 -0.41 -8.85 -2.32
N TRP A 97 -1.05 -8.90 -1.15
CA TRP A 97 -1.06 -10.07 -0.26
C TRP A 97 -1.98 -11.17 -0.80
N LEU A 98 -1.39 -12.28 -1.25
CA LEU A 98 -2.06 -13.37 -1.95
C LEU A 98 -1.73 -14.74 -1.32
N PRO A 99 -2.65 -15.72 -1.40
CA PRO A 99 -3.93 -15.66 -2.14
C PRO A 99 -5.15 -15.21 -1.34
N THR A 100 -5.08 -15.10 -0.02
CA THR A 100 -6.25 -14.97 0.87
C THR A 100 -6.61 -13.52 1.15
N THR A 101 -5.65 -12.68 1.57
CA THR A 101 -5.90 -11.30 2.02
C THR A 101 -6.58 -10.47 0.95
N HIS A 102 -6.09 -10.53 -0.28
CA HIS A 102 -6.67 -9.78 -1.40
C HIS A 102 -7.50 -10.64 -2.37
N GLU A 103 -7.97 -11.82 -1.95
CA GLU A 103 -8.75 -12.75 -2.81
C GLU A 103 -9.92 -12.04 -3.51
N THR A 104 -10.76 -11.34 -2.73
CA THR A 104 -11.93 -10.63 -3.26
C THR A 104 -11.53 -9.54 -4.26
N TYR A 105 -10.45 -8.81 -3.98
CA TYR A 105 -10.00 -7.74 -4.87
C TYR A 105 -9.40 -8.26 -6.17
N VAL A 106 -8.66 -9.36 -6.13
CA VAL A 106 -8.20 -10.08 -7.32
C VAL A 106 -9.39 -10.49 -8.17
N LYS A 107 -10.39 -11.13 -7.57
CA LYS A 107 -11.58 -11.62 -8.26
C LYS A 107 -12.38 -10.48 -8.90
N ASP A 108 -12.59 -9.38 -8.20
CA ASP A 108 -13.37 -8.24 -8.71
C ASP A 108 -12.65 -7.48 -9.85
N ASN A 109 -11.33 -7.63 -9.95
CA ASN A 109 -10.48 -6.96 -10.93
C ASN A 109 -9.84 -7.93 -11.94
N GLU A 110 -10.31 -9.17 -12.03
CA GLU A 110 -9.76 -10.20 -12.90
C GLU A 110 -9.64 -9.70 -14.36
N GLY A 111 -8.46 -9.93 -14.96
CA GLY A 111 -8.14 -9.53 -16.33
C GLY A 111 -7.84 -8.05 -16.54
N LYS A 112 -7.83 -7.23 -15.48
CA LYS A 112 -7.55 -5.78 -15.55
C LYS A 112 -6.15 -5.38 -15.06
N PHE A 113 -5.34 -6.35 -14.66
CA PHE A 113 -3.99 -6.17 -14.18
C PHE A 113 -3.12 -7.34 -14.63
N GLU A 114 -1.82 -7.17 -14.50
CA GLU A 114 -0.81 -8.21 -14.67
C GLU A 114 -0.13 -8.46 -13.33
N ASP A 115 -0.08 -9.73 -12.92
CA ASP A 115 0.63 -10.18 -11.72
C ASP A 115 2.04 -10.64 -12.16
N LEU A 116 3.06 -9.92 -11.71
CA LEU A 116 4.47 -10.21 -12.00
C LEU A 116 5.04 -11.30 -11.07
N GLY A 117 4.24 -11.78 -10.12
CA GLY A 117 4.61 -12.82 -9.18
C GLY A 117 5.05 -12.29 -7.82
N PRO A 118 5.50 -13.19 -6.93
CA PRO A 118 5.85 -12.85 -5.56
C PRO A 118 7.13 -12.04 -5.50
N ASN A 119 7.07 -10.90 -4.81
CA ASN A 119 8.24 -10.10 -4.42
C ASN A 119 8.70 -10.39 -2.98
N LEU A 120 7.88 -11.08 -2.18
CA LEU A 120 8.22 -11.51 -0.84
C LEU A 120 7.49 -12.81 -0.48
N ASN A 121 8.22 -13.73 0.14
CA ASN A 121 7.72 -15.01 0.64
C ASN A 121 7.78 -15.06 2.17
N GLY A 122 7.00 -15.96 2.78
CA GLY A 122 7.06 -16.25 4.22
C GLY A 122 6.26 -15.27 5.07
N THR A 123 5.09 -14.86 4.58
CA THR A 123 4.19 -14.03 5.36
C THR A 123 3.20 -14.86 6.18
N LYS A 124 2.68 -14.24 7.25
CA LYS A 124 1.70 -14.87 8.13
C LYS A 124 0.71 -13.84 8.63
N LEU A 125 -0.55 -14.23 8.74
CA LEU A 125 -1.65 -13.42 9.29
C LEU A 125 -2.23 -14.09 10.53
N GLY A 126 -2.90 -13.31 11.37
CA GLY A 126 -3.74 -13.86 12.43
C GLY A 126 -4.02 -12.89 13.56
N LEU A 127 -4.64 -13.41 14.62
CA LEU A 127 -4.74 -12.71 15.89
C LEU A 127 -3.41 -12.81 16.63
N VAL A 128 -2.94 -11.66 17.12
CA VAL A 128 -1.67 -11.52 17.83
C VAL A 128 -1.95 -11.00 19.23
N VAL A 129 -1.26 -11.58 20.20
CA VAL A 129 -1.35 -11.21 21.61
C VAL A 129 0.06 -11.09 22.21
N PRO A 130 0.26 -10.29 23.26
CA PRO A 130 1.46 -10.36 24.07
C PRO A 130 1.69 -11.77 24.63
N SER A 131 2.94 -12.23 24.66
CA SER A 131 3.28 -13.59 25.10
C SER A 131 2.93 -13.87 26.57
N TYR A 132 2.78 -12.82 27.40
CA TYR A 132 2.36 -12.92 28.79
C TYR A 132 0.88 -13.28 29.00
N MET A 133 0.04 -13.25 27.95
CA MET A 133 -1.35 -13.71 28.05
C MET A 133 -1.40 -15.24 28.03
N ASP A 134 -2.10 -15.87 28.98
CA ASP A 134 -2.22 -17.32 29.10
C ASP A 134 -3.30 -17.91 28.17
N ILE A 135 -3.18 -17.61 26.87
CA ILE A 135 -3.99 -18.17 25.79
C ILE A 135 -3.09 -18.54 24.61
N THR A 136 -3.50 -19.53 23.83
CA THR A 136 -2.70 -20.07 22.73
C THR A 136 -3.49 -20.29 21.46
N SER A 137 -4.82 -20.39 21.53
CA SER A 137 -5.71 -20.64 20.40
C SER A 137 -6.83 -19.61 20.35
N ILE A 138 -7.39 -19.38 19.16
CA ILE A 138 -8.63 -18.61 18.99
C ILE A 138 -9.79 -19.26 19.77
N GLU A 139 -9.75 -20.58 20.00
CA GLU A 139 -10.73 -21.29 20.81
C GLU A 139 -10.69 -20.90 22.30
N ASP A 140 -9.61 -20.26 22.77
CA ASP A 140 -9.48 -19.79 24.14
C ASP A 140 -10.24 -18.48 24.42
N LEU A 141 -10.83 -17.83 23.38
CA LEU A 141 -11.54 -16.55 23.47
C LEU A 141 -12.94 -16.66 24.11
N ASN A 142 -12.97 -17.16 25.34
CA ASN A 142 -14.16 -17.25 26.20
C ASN A 142 -14.51 -15.93 26.90
N ASP A 143 -15.63 -15.89 27.64
CA ASP A 143 -16.13 -14.70 28.34
C ASP A 143 -15.11 -14.10 29.34
N ALA A 144 -14.29 -14.92 30.01
CA ALA A 144 -13.30 -14.39 30.96
C ALA A 144 -12.15 -13.66 30.25
N VAL A 145 -11.68 -14.20 29.12
CA VAL A 145 -10.73 -13.50 28.25
C VAL A 145 -11.38 -12.26 27.66
N GLY A 146 -12.62 -12.39 27.18
CA GLY A 146 -13.44 -11.30 26.69
C GLY A 146 -13.54 -10.16 27.70
N ASP A 147 -13.92 -10.41 28.94
CA ASP A 147 -14.03 -9.39 29.99
C ASP A 147 -12.71 -8.62 30.20
N SER A 148 -11.56 -9.32 30.10
CA SER A 148 -10.24 -8.71 30.26
C SER A 148 -9.89 -7.71 29.16
N VAL A 149 -10.38 -7.93 27.93
CA VAL A 149 -10.16 -7.07 26.75
C VAL A 149 -11.43 -6.35 26.29
N LYS A 150 -12.48 -6.33 27.13
CA LYS A 150 -13.81 -5.76 26.82
C LYS A 150 -14.40 -6.32 25.52
N HIS A 151 -14.20 -7.61 25.30
CA HIS A 151 -14.63 -8.37 24.12
C HIS A 151 -14.25 -7.68 22.81
N THR A 152 -13.10 -7.03 22.78
CA THR A 152 -12.66 -6.21 21.65
C THR A 152 -11.35 -6.76 21.08
N ILE A 153 -11.34 -6.97 19.76
CA ILE A 153 -10.13 -7.17 18.96
C ILE A 153 -9.81 -5.83 18.30
N VAL A 154 -8.61 -5.31 18.51
CA VAL A 154 -8.17 -4.06 17.88
C VAL A 154 -7.67 -4.37 16.47
N GLY A 155 -8.44 -3.94 15.49
CA GLY A 155 -8.14 -4.12 14.07
C GLY A 155 -7.48 -2.90 13.45
N ILE A 156 -7.21 -2.99 12.16
CA ILE A 156 -6.68 -1.91 11.31
C ILE A 156 -7.81 -1.21 10.55
N GLU A 157 -7.52 -0.56 9.43
CA GLU A 157 -8.50 0.18 8.64
C GLU A 157 -9.53 -0.72 7.94
N PRO A 158 -10.78 -0.23 7.76
CA PRO A 158 -11.81 -0.96 7.04
C PRO A 158 -11.40 -1.30 5.60
N GLY A 159 -11.85 -2.47 5.12
CA GLY A 159 -11.54 -2.93 3.77
C GLY A 159 -10.20 -3.65 3.64
N ALA A 160 -9.34 -3.62 4.66
CA ALA A 160 -8.18 -4.52 4.66
C ALA A 160 -8.62 -5.99 4.63
N GLY A 161 -7.92 -6.81 3.84
CA GLY A 161 -8.18 -8.25 3.76
C GLY A 161 -8.18 -8.96 5.10
N LEU A 162 -7.23 -8.58 5.96
CA LEU A 162 -7.10 -9.08 7.32
C LEU A 162 -8.34 -8.78 8.19
N MET A 163 -9.00 -7.63 7.96
CA MET A 163 -10.23 -7.28 8.68
C MET A 163 -11.38 -8.19 8.24
N MET A 164 -11.54 -8.41 6.93
CA MET A 164 -12.56 -9.32 6.38
C MET A 164 -12.33 -10.76 6.86
N ALA A 165 -11.08 -11.23 6.88
CA ALA A 165 -10.73 -12.54 7.44
C ALA A 165 -11.06 -12.62 8.94
N THR A 166 -10.80 -11.55 9.70
CA THR A 166 -11.11 -11.51 11.14
C THR A 166 -12.61 -11.46 11.42
N GLU A 167 -13.41 -10.79 10.59
CA GLU A 167 -14.88 -10.86 10.67
C GLU A 167 -15.38 -12.29 10.48
N LYS A 168 -14.82 -13.02 9.50
CA LYS A 168 -15.11 -14.44 9.28
C LYS A 168 -14.66 -15.31 10.47
N VAL A 169 -13.53 -15.00 11.11
CA VAL A 169 -13.10 -15.66 12.35
C VAL A 169 -14.16 -15.50 13.44
N LEU A 170 -14.69 -14.28 13.63
CA LEU A 170 -15.73 -14.06 14.62
C LEU A 170 -16.97 -14.94 14.36
N GLU A 171 -17.38 -15.08 13.10
CA GLU A 171 -18.49 -15.94 12.71
C GLU A 171 -18.18 -17.42 12.94
N GLU A 172 -17.08 -17.92 12.39
CA GLU A 172 -16.76 -19.35 12.39
C GLU A 172 -16.45 -19.89 13.78
N TYR A 173 -15.86 -19.08 14.66
CA TYR A 173 -15.59 -19.46 16.05
C TYR A 173 -16.75 -19.17 17.01
N GLY A 174 -17.89 -18.68 16.51
CA GLY A 174 -19.07 -18.40 17.35
C GLY A 174 -18.86 -17.23 18.32
N LEU A 175 -17.93 -16.32 17.99
CA LEU A 175 -17.64 -15.10 18.75
C LEU A 175 -18.53 -13.93 18.30
N ALA A 176 -19.14 -14.03 17.12
CA ALA A 176 -20.03 -13.03 16.56
C ALA A 176 -21.19 -12.70 17.52
N GLY A 177 -21.43 -11.40 17.71
CA GLY A 177 -22.46 -10.88 18.62
C GLY A 177 -21.98 -10.57 20.04
N ASN A 178 -20.96 -11.28 20.52
CA ASN A 178 -20.35 -11.01 21.83
C ASN A 178 -19.02 -10.26 21.70
N TRP A 179 -18.25 -10.58 20.66
CA TRP A 179 -16.99 -9.92 20.34
C TRP A 179 -17.15 -8.86 19.27
N LYS A 180 -16.34 -7.80 19.37
CA LYS A 180 -16.28 -6.70 18.42
C LYS A 180 -14.90 -6.60 17.81
N LEU A 181 -14.84 -6.59 16.48
CA LEU A 181 -13.66 -6.11 15.76
C LEU A 181 -13.73 -4.57 15.70
N LEU A 182 -12.79 -3.90 16.35
CA LEU A 182 -12.68 -2.45 16.33
C LEU A 182 -11.86 -2.01 15.11
N SER A 183 -12.51 -1.41 14.12
CA SER A 183 -11.80 -0.77 13.00
C SER A 183 -11.04 0.47 13.48
N SER A 184 -9.77 0.58 13.07
CA SER A 184 -8.90 1.73 13.34
C SER A 184 -7.96 2.01 12.15
N SER A 185 -6.63 1.98 12.34
CA SER A 185 -5.58 2.01 11.32
C SER A 185 -4.38 1.21 11.80
N SER A 186 -3.46 0.81 10.91
CA SER A 186 -2.20 0.16 11.33
C SER A 186 -1.47 0.93 12.44
N ALA A 187 -1.33 2.25 12.26
CA ALA A 187 -0.67 3.13 13.23
C ALA A 187 -1.42 3.23 14.57
N ALA A 188 -2.75 3.26 14.57
CA ALA A 188 -3.52 3.30 15.81
C ALA A 188 -3.49 1.95 16.54
N MET A 189 -3.60 0.84 15.80
CA MET A 189 -3.52 -0.51 16.35
C MET A 189 -2.15 -0.75 17.03
N THR A 190 -1.06 -0.37 16.37
CA THR A 190 0.29 -0.51 16.93
C THR A 190 0.50 0.35 18.17
N GLN A 191 -0.02 1.58 18.21
CA GLN A 191 0.04 2.42 19.41
C GLN A 191 -0.73 1.84 20.60
N GLU A 192 -1.93 1.29 20.37
CA GLU A 192 -2.70 0.61 21.43
C GLU A 192 -1.98 -0.66 21.92
N LEU A 193 -1.38 -1.42 21.00
CA LEU A 193 -0.55 -2.58 21.34
C LEU A 193 0.67 -2.19 22.19
N GLU A 194 1.46 -1.20 21.77
CA GLU A 194 2.63 -0.72 22.51
C GLU A 194 2.24 -0.24 23.91
N LYS A 195 1.14 0.51 24.02
CA LYS A 195 0.65 0.99 25.31
C LYS A 195 0.23 -0.16 26.23
N ALA A 196 -0.59 -1.09 25.74
CA ALA A 196 -1.02 -2.24 26.52
C ALA A 196 0.19 -3.10 26.93
N TYR A 197 1.11 -3.36 26.00
CA TYR A 197 2.35 -4.10 26.26
C TYR A 197 3.20 -3.43 27.34
N SER A 198 3.39 -2.12 27.28
CA SER A 198 4.16 -1.37 28.29
C SER A 198 3.55 -1.38 29.70
N ASN A 199 2.23 -1.60 29.78
CA ASN A 199 1.49 -1.67 31.03
C ASN A 199 1.24 -3.13 31.49
N GLU A 200 1.74 -4.13 30.77
CA GLU A 200 1.40 -5.55 30.95
C GLU A 200 -0.12 -5.81 30.95
N GLU A 201 -0.88 -5.02 30.17
CA GLU A 201 -2.33 -5.15 30.03
C GLU A 201 -2.68 -6.15 28.91
N PRO A 202 -3.76 -6.95 29.05
CA PRO A 202 -4.20 -7.85 28.00
C PRO A 202 -4.72 -7.06 26.78
N ILE A 203 -4.35 -7.50 25.59
CA ILE A 203 -4.84 -6.96 24.32
C ILE A 203 -4.81 -8.04 23.24
N ILE A 204 -5.79 -8.03 22.35
CA ILE A 204 -5.81 -8.85 21.15
C ILE A 204 -5.89 -7.92 19.95
N VAL A 205 -4.96 -8.08 19.01
CA VAL A 205 -4.91 -7.28 17.79
C VAL A 205 -4.91 -8.16 16.55
N THR A 206 -5.35 -7.61 15.42
CA THR A 206 -5.06 -8.25 14.12
C THR A 206 -3.60 -7.97 13.74
N GLY A 207 -2.85 -8.99 13.33
CA GLY A 207 -1.43 -8.85 13.04
C GLY A 207 -0.94 -9.69 11.88
N TRP A 208 0.19 -9.27 11.32
CA TRP A 208 0.88 -9.92 10.21
C TRP A 208 2.40 -9.86 10.35
N THR A 209 3.07 -10.79 9.68
CA THR A 209 4.54 -10.92 9.51
C THR A 209 4.86 -10.83 8.02
N PRO A 210 5.94 -10.13 7.60
CA PRO A 210 6.89 -9.38 8.41
C PRO A 210 6.32 -8.10 9.05
N HIS A 211 6.77 -7.77 10.27
CA HIS A 211 6.47 -6.50 10.93
C HIS A 211 7.43 -6.25 12.09
N TRP A 212 7.84 -4.99 12.29
CA TRP A 212 8.77 -4.59 13.36
C TRP A 212 8.31 -4.94 14.79
N LYS A 213 7.01 -5.12 15.02
CA LYS A 213 6.43 -5.32 16.35
C LYS A 213 6.95 -6.59 17.03
N PHE A 214 7.22 -7.63 16.23
CA PHE A 214 7.78 -8.90 16.72
C PHE A 214 9.26 -8.81 17.10
N ALA A 215 9.98 -7.80 16.60
CA ALA A 215 11.36 -7.54 17.01
C ALA A 215 11.42 -6.70 18.31
N LYS A 216 10.43 -5.83 18.53
CA LYS A 216 10.38 -4.93 19.70
C LYS A 216 9.63 -5.49 20.91
N MET A 217 8.67 -6.38 20.68
CA MET A 217 7.78 -6.91 21.72
C MET A 217 7.73 -8.43 21.62
N ASP A 218 7.68 -9.10 22.77
CA ASP A 218 7.45 -10.54 22.85
C ASP A 218 5.96 -10.83 22.62
N LEU A 219 5.63 -11.16 21.38
CA LEU A 219 4.27 -11.40 20.91
C LEU A 219 4.16 -12.82 20.34
N LYS A 220 2.95 -13.37 20.39
CA LYS A 220 2.62 -14.64 19.78
C LYS A 220 1.34 -14.55 18.96
N TYR A 221 1.26 -15.38 17.92
CA TYR A 221 0.02 -15.65 17.22
C TYR A 221 -0.84 -16.60 18.06
N LEU A 222 -2.16 -16.39 18.03
CA LEU A 222 -3.11 -17.42 18.43
C LEU A 222 -3.21 -18.46 17.31
N GLU A 223 -3.24 -19.74 17.68
CA GLU A 223 -3.53 -20.84 16.76
C GLU A 223 -4.93 -20.68 16.17
N ASP A 224 -5.04 -20.96 14.86
CA ASP A 224 -6.30 -20.96 14.11
C ASP A 224 -6.62 -22.39 13.64
N PRO A 225 -7.20 -23.26 14.51
CA PRO A 225 -7.54 -24.64 14.15
C PRO A 225 -8.44 -24.81 12.92
N LYS A 226 -9.26 -23.80 12.60
CA LYS A 226 -10.16 -23.80 11.43
C LYS A 226 -9.49 -23.28 10.16
N GLY A 227 -8.30 -22.66 10.28
CA GLY A 227 -7.52 -22.16 9.14
C GLY A 227 -8.21 -21.03 8.39
N VAL A 228 -8.99 -20.19 9.07
CA VAL A 228 -9.72 -19.06 8.48
C VAL A 228 -8.77 -18.00 7.92
N TYR A 229 -7.65 -17.74 8.59
CA TYR A 229 -6.61 -16.82 8.12
C TYR A 229 -5.79 -17.36 6.94
N GLY A 230 -6.01 -18.62 6.53
CA GLY A 230 -5.26 -19.25 5.46
C GLY A 230 -3.93 -19.85 5.94
N GLN A 231 -3.07 -20.18 4.98
CA GLN A 231 -1.69 -20.63 5.20
C GLN A 231 -0.72 -19.49 4.87
N ASP A 232 0.57 -19.81 4.80
CA ASP A 232 1.60 -18.86 4.37
C ASP A 232 1.20 -18.18 3.06
N GLU A 233 1.31 -16.85 3.06
CA GLU A 233 1.02 -16.00 1.90
C GLU A 233 2.32 -15.51 1.26
N GLN A 234 2.13 -14.80 0.15
CA GLN A 234 3.15 -14.07 -0.57
C GLN A 234 2.69 -12.63 -0.76
N ILE A 235 3.64 -11.70 -0.88
CA ILE A 235 3.35 -10.35 -1.38
C ILE A 235 3.79 -10.32 -2.83
N HIS A 236 2.89 -9.91 -3.71
CA HIS A 236 3.10 -9.87 -5.15
C HIS A 236 3.28 -8.44 -5.65
N THR A 237 3.99 -8.34 -6.78
CA THR A 237 4.05 -7.12 -7.59
C THR A 237 2.96 -7.18 -8.64
N ILE A 238 2.07 -6.19 -8.64
CA ILE A 238 0.97 -6.07 -9.61
C ILE A 238 1.14 -4.78 -10.39
N VAL A 239 0.97 -4.86 -11.71
CA VAL A 239 1.05 -3.71 -12.62
C VAL A 239 -0.22 -3.57 -13.43
N ARG A 240 -0.50 -2.35 -13.89
CA ARG A 240 -1.60 -2.13 -14.83
C ARG A 240 -1.29 -2.80 -16.17
N ASN A 241 -2.32 -3.20 -16.89
CA ASN A 241 -2.17 -3.68 -18.26
C ASN A 241 -1.46 -2.63 -19.14
N GLY A 242 -0.54 -3.09 -19.98
CA GLY A 242 0.22 -2.25 -20.92
C GLY A 242 1.45 -1.56 -20.34
N LEU A 243 1.75 -1.69 -19.04
CA LEU A 243 2.93 -1.06 -18.45
C LEU A 243 4.24 -1.51 -19.13
N LYS A 244 4.31 -2.77 -19.55
CA LYS A 244 5.45 -3.33 -20.29
C LYS A 244 5.77 -2.56 -21.57
N ASP A 245 4.74 -2.16 -22.31
CA ASP A 245 4.89 -1.45 -23.57
C ASP A 245 5.16 0.05 -23.34
N ASP A 246 4.50 0.65 -22.35
CA ASP A 246 4.60 2.07 -22.05
C ASP A 246 5.91 2.44 -21.33
N GLN A 247 6.36 1.59 -20.40
CA GLN A 247 7.48 1.83 -19.49
C GLN A 247 8.32 0.55 -19.28
N PRO A 248 8.97 0.02 -20.33
CA PRO A 248 9.64 -1.29 -20.29
C PRO A 248 10.75 -1.40 -19.25
N GLU A 249 11.50 -0.31 -18.98
CA GLU A 249 12.56 -0.31 -17.96
C GLU A 249 12.00 -0.44 -16.54
N ALA A 250 10.95 0.30 -16.20
CA ALA A 250 10.29 0.17 -14.91
C ALA A 250 9.60 -1.19 -14.76
N TYR A 251 8.95 -1.69 -15.81
CA TYR A 251 8.36 -3.04 -15.80
C TYR A 251 9.42 -4.10 -15.51
N ALA A 252 10.58 -4.07 -16.19
CA ALA A 252 11.64 -5.05 -15.98
C ALA A 252 12.19 -5.02 -14.54
N PHE A 253 12.37 -3.83 -13.98
CA PHE A 253 12.76 -3.69 -12.57
C PHE A 253 11.69 -4.24 -11.61
N LEU A 254 10.41 -3.90 -11.83
CA LEU A 254 9.30 -4.37 -10.99
C LEU A 254 9.10 -5.90 -11.06
N ASP A 255 9.33 -6.49 -12.24
CA ASP A 255 9.30 -7.94 -12.48
C ASP A 255 10.46 -8.66 -11.77
N ALA A 256 11.62 -8.00 -11.67
CA ALA A 256 12.80 -8.54 -10.99
C ALA A 256 12.83 -8.25 -9.48
N PHE A 257 11.97 -7.35 -8.98
CA PHE A 257 11.98 -6.94 -7.57
C PHE A 257 11.52 -8.08 -6.68
N GLU A 258 12.45 -8.59 -5.88
CA GLU A 258 12.21 -9.55 -4.81
C GLU A 258 13.16 -9.27 -3.64
N TRP A 259 12.67 -9.41 -2.42
CA TRP A 259 13.44 -9.19 -1.21
C TRP A 259 12.91 -10.02 -0.03
N SER A 260 13.71 -10.12 1.02
CA SER A 260 13.40 -11.00 2.16
C SER A 260 12.57 -10.30 3.25
N PRO A 261 11.86 -11.07 4.10
CA PRO A 261 11.25 -10.54 5.32
C PRO A 261 12.22 -9.79 6.23
N ASP A 262 13.48 -10.23 6.30
CA ASP A 262 14.53 -9.58 7.11
C ASP A 262 14.90 -8.21 6.55
N ASP A 263 15.00 -8.08 5.22
CA ASP A 263 15.26 -6.80 4.57
C ASP A 263 14.12 -5.80 4.85
N MET A 264 12.87 -6.28 4.78
CA MET A 264 11.71 -5.45 5.12
C MET A 264 11.70 -5.04 6.58
N ALA A 265 12.01 -5.98 7.48
CA ALA A 265 12.11 -5.70 8.90
C ALA A 265 13.18 -4.64 9.20
N GLU A 266 14.33 -4.68 8.53
CA GLU A 266 15.40 -3.69 8.70
C GLU A 266 14.92 -2.27 8.38
N VAL A 267 14.25 -2.08 7.22
CA VAL A 267 13.70 -0.78 6.83
C VAL A 267 12.62 -0.31 7.82
N MET A 268 11.71 -1.20 8.20
CA MET A 268 10.66 -0.87 9.17
C MET A 268 11.25 -0.46 10.54
N ILE A 269 12.30 -1.15 11.02
CA ILE A 269 12.94 -0.82 12.30
C ILE A 269 13.52 0.59 12.25
N GLN A 270 14.22 0.96 11.17
CA GLN A 270 14.77 2.32 11.01
C GLN A 270 13.66 3.39 11.09
N ILE A 271 12.52 3.14 10.45
CA ILE A 271 11.36 4.06 10.47
C ILE A 271 10.84 4.23 11.90
N VAL A 272 10.63 3.12 12.62
CA VAL A 272 10.08 3.17 13.99
C VAL A 272 11.10 3.74 14.98
N GLU A 273 12.39 3.71 14.68
CA GLU A 273 13.45 4.38 15.46
C GLU A 273 13.59 5.88 15.13
N GLY A 274 12.83 6.38 14.16
CA GLY A 274 12.64 7.81 13.91
C GLY A 274 13.17 8.30 12.56
N ALA A 275 13.65 7.42 11.68
CA ALA A 275 13.95 7.80 10.30
C ALA A 275 12.65 8.08 9.52
N SER A 276 12.73 8.96 8.51
CA SER A 276 11.66 9.01 7.51
C SER A 276 11.67 7.73 6.66
N PRO A 277 10.53 7.28 6.10
CA PRO A 277 10.51 6.16 5.16
C PRO A 277 11.47 6.34 3.98
N GLU A 278 11.60 7.56 3.46
CA GLU A 278 12.52 7.90 2.38
C GLU A 278 13.99 7.73 2.81
N ASP A 279 14.36 8.25 3.99
CA ASP A 279 15.73 8.13 4.50
C ASP A 279 16.09 6.68 4.82
N ALA A 280 15.15 5.91 5.38
CA ALA A 280 15.34 4.48 5.68
C ALA A 280 15.51 3.65 4.41
N ALA A 281 14.66 3.88 3.40
CA ALA A 281 14.76 3.23 2.10
C ALA A 281 16.08 3.57 1.40
N LYS A 282 16.47 4.85 1.41
CA LYS A 282 17.75 5.31 0.86
C LYS A 282 18.94 4.62 1.55
N ALA A 283 18.97 4.63 2.88
CA ALA A 283 20.03 3.99 3.63
C ALA A 283 20.14 2.50 3.32
N TRP A 284 18.99 1.81 3.22
CA TRP A 284 18.95 0.40 2.86
C TRP A 284 19.43 0.14 1.42
N VAL A 285 18.98 0.94 0.44
CA VAL A 285 19.40 0.84 -0.97
C VAL A 285 20.91 1.09 -1.13
N GLU A 286 21.47 2.05 -0.39
CA GLU A 286 22.91 2.32 -0.36
C GLU A 286 23.70 1.15 0.27
N ALA A 287 23.19 0.57 1.36
CA ALA A 287 23.84 -0.53 2.06
C ALA A 287 23.73 -1.88 1.31
N ASN A 288 22.73 -2.05 0.45
CA ASN A 288 22.40 -3.30 -0.23
C ASN A 288 22.57 -3.21 -1.76
N SER A 289 23.59 -2.48 -2.23
CA SER A 289 23.82 -2.23 -3.66
C SER A 289 23.86 -3.49 -4.51
N ASP A 290 24.45 -4.58 -4.00
CA ASP A 290 24.54 -5.85 -4.74
C ASP A 290 23.17 -6.48 -5.03
N LYS A 291 22.21 -6.33 -4.09
CA LYS A 291 20.82 -6.78 -4.28
C LYS A 291 20.11 -5.89 -5.28
N VAL A 292 20.26 -4.57 -5.13
CA VAL A 292 19.66 -3.58 -6.02
C VAL A 292 20.15 -3.76 -7.46
N ASP A 293 21.45 -3.97 -7.65
CA ASP A 293 22.05 -4.21 -8.96
C ASP A 293 21.59 -5.54 -9.58
N ALA A 294 21.10 -6.50 -8.79
CA ALA A 294 20.50 -7.72 -9.33
C ALA A 294 19.12 -7.48 -9.94
N TRP A 295 18.34 -6.53 -9.41
CA TRP A 295 17.02 -6.15 -9.95
C TRP A 295 17.09 -5.31 -11.23
N LEU A 296 18.29 -4.81 -11.59
CA LEU A 296 18.50 -3.90 -12.73
C LEU A 296 19.16 -4.59 -13.94
N LYS A 297 19.29 -5.92 -13.92
CA LYS A 297 19.98 -6.70 -14.97
C LYS A 297 19.07 -7.10 -16.12
#